data_AF-A0A1G3AHA9-F1
#
_entry.id   AF-A0A1G3AHA9-F1
#
_cell.length_a   1.000
_cell.length_b   1.000
_cell.length_c   1.000
_cell.angle_alpha   90.00
_cell.angle_beta   90.00
_cell.angle_gamma   90.00
#
_symmetry.space_group_name_H-M   'P 1'
#
loop_
_entity.id
_entity.type
_entity.pdbx_description
1 polymer ?
#
loop_
_entity_poly.entity_id
_entity_poly.type
_entity_poly.pdbx_seq_one_letter_code
_entity_poly.pdbx_strand_id
1 'polypeptide(L)'
;MAALLAWLIPGLGHFYQGRTAKAILFFVCIMGTFAYGLYLGGSQELGWGRAVYASWRPGHRRLPYLCQIGIGLPAMPALVQAVRAGKGLKPWSRFMAPPCPDSTEQVSDAVRRALADQPTLDLLNQKLHRFFEFGTVYTMVAGLLNILAIYDAWGGPVFAAKGKEEENDGRAPVG
;
A
#
# COMPACT_ATOMS: atom_id res chain seq x y z
N MET A 1 -19.93 -4.95 6.83
CA MET A 1 -18.69 -5.61 7.32
C MET A 1 -17.71 -5.99 6.20
N ALA A 2 -18.16 -6.23 4.96
CA ALA A 2 -17.29 -6.50 3.81
C ALA A 2 -16.27 -5.38 3.49
N ALA A 3 -16.58 -4.10 3.76
CA ALA A 3 -15.67 -2.97 3.49
C ALA A 3 -14.40 -2.98 4.37
N LEU A 4 -14.48 -3.42 5.63
CA LEU A 4 -13.32 -3.54 6.53
C LEU A 4 -12.42 -4.72 6.13
N LEU A 5 -13.02 -5.82 5.68
CA LEU A 5 -12.31 -6.98 5.14
C LEU A 5 -11.67 -6.69 3.77
N ALA A 6 -12.35 -5.90 2.92
CA ALA A 6 -11.82 -5.40 1.66
C ALA A 6 -10.67 -4.40 1.85
N TRP A 7 -10.67 -3.65 2.96
CA TRP A 7 -9.56 -2.78 3.34
C TRP A 7 -8.33 -3.57 3.82
N LEU A 8 -8.54 -4.77 4.38
CA LEU A 8 -7.47 -5.58 4.96
C LEU A 8 -6.61 -6.29 3.91
N ILE A 9 -7.24 -6.77 2.83
CA ILE A 9 -6.56 -7.43 1.71
C ILE A 9 -7.21 -6.96 0.39
N PRO A 10 -6.43 -6.38 -0.55
CA PRO A 10 -6.96 -5.97 -1.85
C PRO A 10 -7.68 -7.11 -2.55
N GLY A 11 -8.90 -6.88 -3.05
CA GLY A 11 -9.70 -7.89 -3.77
C GLY A 11 -10.61 -8.80 -2.90
N LEU A 12 -10.48 -8.77 -1.56
CA LEU A 12 -11.29 -9.64 -0.69
C LEU A 12 -12.79 -9.29 -0.69
N GLY A 13 -13.12 -8.01 -0.94
CA GLY A 13 -14.51 -7.55 -1.07
C GLY A 13 -15.26 -8.19 -2.24
N HIS A 14 -14.58 -8.40 -3.37
CA HIS A 14 -15.16 -9.08 -4.53
C HIS A 14 -15.24 -10.59 -4.35
N PHE A 15 -14.30 -11.18 -3.59
CA PHE A 15 -14.35 -12.59 -3.21
C PHE A 15 -15.57 -12.88 -2.33
N TYR A 16 -15.87 -11.99 -1.37
CA TYR A 16 -17.06 -12.10 -0.52
C TYR A 16 -18.39 -11.97 -1.31
N GLN A 17 -18.37 -11.33 -2.48
CA GLN A 17 -19.52 -11.20 -3.38
C GLN A 17 -19.62 -12.32 -4.44
N GLY A 18 -18.74 -13.34 -4.40
CA GLY A 18 -18.70 -14.43 -5.38
C GLY A 18 -18.11 -14.05 -6.75
N ARG A 19 -17.55 -12.84 -6.89
CA ARG A 19 -16.96 -12.32 -8.15
C ARG A 19 -15.45 -12.57 -8.19
N THR A 20 -15.08 -13.84 -8.28
CA THR A 20 -13.67 -14.30 -8.18
C THR A 20 -12.76 -13.70 -9.25
N ALA A 21 -13.23 -13.52 -10.49
CA ALA A 21 -12.43 -12.93 -11.57
C ALA A 21 -11.97 -11.49 -11.26
N LYS A 22 -12.88 -10.64 -10.77
CA LYS A 22 -12.54 -9.27 -10.35
C LYS A 22 -11.63 -9.27 -9.13
N ALA A 23 -11.89 -10.15 -8.17
CA ALA A 23 -11.05 -10.30 -6.98
C ALA A 23 -9.59 -10.58 -7.35
N ILE A 24 -9.38 -11.54 -8.26
CA ILE A 24 -8.03 -11.92 -8.74
C ILE A 24 -7.40 -10.78 -9.52
N LEU A 25 -8.13 -10.13 -10.43
CA LEU A 25 -7.61 -9.01 -11.22
C LEU A 25 -7.09 -7.88 -10.32
N PHE A 26 -7.91 -7.41 -9.38
CA PHE A 26 -7.53 -6.34 -8.45
C PHE A 26 -6.42 -6.78 -7.51
N PHE A 27 -6.47 -8.01 -6.99
CA PHE A 27 -5.40 -8.54 -6.13
C PHE A 27 -4.05 -8.55 -6.87
N VAL A 28 -3.98 -9.14 -8.06
CA VAL A 28 -2.75 -9.24 -8.85
C VAL A 28 -2.24 -7.86 -9.27
N CYS A 29 -3.14 -6.99 -9.74
CA CYS A 29 -2.75 -5.64 -10.17
C CYS A 29 -2.24 -4.80 -8.99
N ILE A 30 -2.99 -4.73 -7.89
CA ILE A 30 -2.62 -3.91 -6.73
C ILE A 30 -1.39 -4.48 -6.03
N MET A 31 -1.37 -5.79 -5.76
CA MET A 31 -0.25 -6.42 -5.07
C MET A 31 1.00 -6.42 -5.94
N GLY A 32 0.87 -6.64 -7.25
CA GLY A 32 1.99 -6.55 -8.20
C GLY A 32 2.56 -5.13 -8.27
N THR A 33 1.71 -4.11 -8.39
CA THR A 33 2.14 -2.70 -8.40
C THR A 33 2.82 -2.32 -7.09
N PHE A 34 2.26 -2.76 -5.95
CA PHE A 34 2.82 -2.50 -4.63
C PHE A 34 4.17 -3.21 -4.43
N ALA A 35 4.26 -4.50 -4.75
CA ALA A 35 5.49 -5.28 -4.65
C ALA A 35 6.59 -4.71 -5.56
N TYR A 36 6.25 -4.30 -6.77
CA TYR A 36 7.18 -3.63 -7.68
C TYR A 36 7.66 -2.29 -7.10
N GLY A 37 6.76 -1.49 -6.52
CA GLY A 37 7.14 -0.25 -5.84
C GLY A 37 8.04 -0.47 -4.63
N LEU A 38 7.81 -1.53 -3.84
CA LEU A 38 8.70 -1.92 -2.73
C LEU A 38 10.06 -2.40 -3.21
N TYR A 39 10.10 -3.10 -4.35
CA TYR A 39 11.32 -3.58 -4.99
C TYR A 39 12.18 -2.41 -5.47
N LEU A 40 11.59 -1.44 -6.18
CA LEU A 40 12.29 -0.22 -6.61
C LEU A 40 12.73 0.63 -5.41
N GLY A 41 11.89 0.74 -4.39
CA GLY A 41 12.19 1.44 -3.14
C GLY A 41 13.04 0.66 -2.14
N GLY A 42 13.64 -0.46 -2.55
CA GLY A 42 14.42 -1.37 -1.72
C GLY A 42 15.81 -1.58 -2.29
N SER A 43 16.79 -1.71 -1.40
CA SER A 43 18.15 -2.09 -1.77
C SER A 43 18.71 -3.04 -0.71
N GLN A 44 19.51 -4.01 -1.13
CA GLN A 44 20.11 -5.01 -0.25
C GLN A 44 20.97 -4.37 0.86
N GLU A 45 21.52 -3.18 0.60
CA GLU A 45 22.35 -2.44 1.56
C GLU A 45 21.53 -1.59 2.55
N LEU A 46 20.41 -1.00 2.11
CA LEU A 46 19.63 -0.05 2.91
C LEU A 46 18.38 -0.67 3.55
N GLY A 47 17.97 -1.85 3.08
CA GLY A 47 16.75 -2.55 3.47
C GLY A 47 15.63 -2.40 2.43
N TRP A 48 14.62 -3.26 2.57
CA TRP A 48 13.47 -3.32 1.68
C TRP A 48 12.36 -2.36 2.11
N GLY A 49 11.58 -1.87 1.14
CA GLY A 49 10.37 -1.08 1.41
C GLY A 49 10.60 0.32 1.96
N ARG A 50 11.77 0.92 1.74
CA ARG A 50 12.08 2.26 2.25
C ARG A 50 11.33 3.37 1.53
N ALA A 51 10.75 3.09 0.36
CA ALA A 51 9.78 3.99 -0.26
C ALA A 51 8.47 4.13 0.54
N VAL A 52 8.20 3.24 1.51
CA VAL A 52 7.00 3.27 2.35
C VAL A 52 7.42 3.43 3.80
N TYR A 53 7.44 4.67 4.29
CA TYR A 53 7.57 5.00 5.69
C TYR A 53 6.62 6.14 6.05
N ALA A 54 6.19 6.15 7.31
CA ALA A 54 5.42 7.24 7.89
C ALA A 54 6.38 8.16 8.66
N SER A 55 6.29 9.47 8.42
CA SER A 55 6.94 10.47 9.27
C SER A 55 5.99 11.64 9.43
N TRP A 56 5.65 11.93 10.69
CA TRP A 56 4.75 13.02 11.08
C TRP A 56 5.47 14.06 11.95
N ARG A 57 6.74 14.33 11.62
CA ARG A 57 7.60 15.28 12.34
C ARG A 57 7.33 16.72 11.87
N PRO A 58 7.40 17.73 12.75
CA PRO A 58 7.35 19.13 12.34
C PRO A 58 8.57 19.44 11.48
N GLY A 59 8.36 19.84 10.22
CA GLY A 59 9.41 20.10 9.22
C GLY A 59 9.46 19.09 8.07
N HIS A 60 9.11 17.82 8.31
CA HIS A 60 9.18 16.76 7.29
C HIS A 60 7.94 15.83 7.35
N ARG A 61 6.82 16.33 6.80
CA ARG A 61 5.55 15.58 6.71
C ARG A 61 5.54 14.72 5.46
N ARG A 62 5.53 13.40 5.64
CA ARG A 62 5.48 12.47 4.51
C ARG A 62 4.04 12.23 4.05
N LEU A 63 3.49 13.20 3.32
CA LEU A 63 2.15 13.13 2.71
C LEU A 63 1.92 11.88 1.83
N PRO A 64 2.91 11.34 1.08
CA PRO A 64 2.75 10.10 0.32
C PRO A 64 2.22 8.91 1.12
N TYR A 65 2.48 8.89 2.43
CA TYR A 65 2.02 7.81 3.30
C TYR A 65 0.49 7.73 3.41
N LEU A 66 -0.22 8.85 3.24
CA LEU A 66 -1.68 8.89 3.27
C LEU A 66 -2.31 8.09 2.12
N CYS A 67 -1.66 8.04 0.96
CA CYS A 67 -2.09 7.18 -0.13
C CYS A 67 -1.69 5.73 0.14
N GLN A 68 -0.50 5.51 0.68
CA GLN A 68 0.05 4.18 0.95
C GLN A 68 -0.73 3.41 2.02
N ILE A 69 -1.32 4.09 3.01
CA ILE A 69 -2.21 3.45 4.01
C ILE A 69 -3.44 2.80 3.35
N GLY A 70 -3.82 3.27 2.16
CA GLY A 70 -4.88 2.70 1.35
C GLY A 70 -4.62 1.24 0.96
N ILE A 71 -3.37 0.76 0.98
CA ILE A 71 -3.02 -0.64 0.71
C ILE A 71 -3.45 -1.59 1.84
N GLY A 72 -3.72 -1.07 3.05
CA GLY A 72 -4.08 -1.86 4.23
C GLY A 72 -2.87 -2.45 4.98
N LEU A 73 -2.97 -3.73 5.35
CA LEU A 73 -1.98 -4.44 6.18
C LEU A 73 -0.52 -4.33 5.69
N PRO A 74 -0.22 -4.41 4.38
CA PRO A 74 1.16 -4.32 3.92
C PRO A 74 1.87 -2.99 4.25
N ALA A 75 1.13 -1.89 4.44
CA ALA A 75 1.72 -0.59 4.82
C ALA A 75 1.73 -0.34 6.34
N MET A 76 1.14 -1.21 7.16
CA MET A 76 1.09 -1.06 8.62
C MET A 76 2.46 -1.09 9.31
N PRO A 77 3.45 -1.91 8.89
CA PRO A 77 4.78 -1.91 9.53
C PRO A 77 5.42 -0.52 9.56
N ALA A 78 5.21 0.29 8.53
CA ALA A 78 5.67 1.69 8.47
C ALA A 78 5.11 2.54 9.60
N LEU A 79 3.80 2.46 9.87
CA LEU A 79 3.14 3.22 10.94
C LEU A 79 3.59 2.76 12.32
N VAL A 80 3.64 1.45 12.53
CA VAL A 80 4.06 0.86 13.81
C VAL A 80 5.48 1.32 14.15
N GLN A 81 6.38 1.33 13.16
CA GLN A 81 7.75 1.76 13.35
C GLN A 81 7.87 3.27 13.57
N ALA A 82 7.07 4.08 12.88
CA ALA A 82 6.99 5.52 13.11
C ALA A 82 6.51 5.87 14.53
N VAL A 83 5.45 5.20 15.00
CA VAL A 83 4.92 5.39 16.36
C VAL A 83 5.93 4.94 17.42
N ARG A 84 6.60 3.81 17.22
CA ARG A 84 7.66 3.34 18.12
C ARG A 84 8.83 4.33 18.18
N ALA A 85 9.29 4.80 17.03
CA ALA A 85 10.35 5.79 16.95
C ALA A 85 9.96 7.10 17.65
N GLY A 86 8.71 7.55 17.50
CA GLY A 86 8.18 8.72 18.21
C GLY A 86 8.14 8.56 19.73
N LYS A 87 8.00 7.33 20.23
CA LYS A 87 8.12 6.99 21.66
C LYS A 87 9.58 6.82 22.13
N GLY A 88 10.57 7.05 21.26
CA GLY A 88 12.00 6.85 21.58
C GLY A 88 12.41 5.38 21.65
N LEU A 89 11.59 4.46 21.15
CA LEU A 89 11.92 3.03 21.08
C LEU A 89 12.59 2.71 19.75
N LYS A 90 13.64 1.88 19.80
CA LYS A 90 14.31 1.41 18.58
C LYS A 90 13.31 0.68 17.66
N PRO A 91 13.33 0.93 16.34
CA PRO A 91 12.60 0.14 15.36
C PRO A 91 12.99 -1.32 15.46
N TRP A 92 12.02 -2.23 15.33
CA TRP A 92 12.30 -3.65 15.40
C TRP A 92 12.98 -4.19 14.13
N SER A 93 12.71 -3.57 12.97
CA SER A 93 13.30 -3.94 11.69
C SER A 93 13.71 -2.68 10.93
N ARG A 94 14.59 -2.84 9.93
CA ARG A 94 14.89 -1.81 8.92
C ARG A 94 13.79 -1.70 7.85
N PHE A 95 12.93 -2.71 7.74
CA PHE A 95 11.86 -2.76 6.76
C PHE A 95 10.82 -1.66 7.02
N MET A 96 10.65 -0.71 6.10
CA MET A 96 9.72 0.43 6.25
C MET A 96 9.99 1.37 7.44
N ALA A 97 11.20 1.33 8.00
CA ALA A 97 11.55 2.18 9.14
C ALA A 97 11.75 3.63 8.70
N PRO A 98 11.31 4.61 9.51
CA PRO A 98 11.57 6.01 9.21
C PRO A 98 13.09 6.26 9.20
N PRO A 99 13.60 7.11 8.30
CA PRO A 99 15.00 7.46 8.24
C PRO A 99 15.42 8.25 9.49
N CYS A 100 16.73 8.26 9.73
CA CYS A 100 17.34 9.07 10.78
C CYS A 100 17.05 10.56 10.51
N PRO A 101 16.59 11.32 11.51
CA PRO A 101 16.37 12.76 11.37
C PRO A 101 17.67 13.51 11.12
N ASP A 102 17.63 14.50 10.23
CA ASP A 102 18.78 15.38 10.00
C ASP A 102 19.06 16.26 11.22
N SER A 103 20.27 16.82 11.28
CA SER A 103 20.69 17.70 12.37
C SER A 103 19.83 18.97 12.49
N THR A 104 19.23 19.40 11.38
CA THR A 104 18.31 20.54 11.26
C THR A 104 16.89 20.23 11.74
N GLU A 105 16.49 18.96 11.86
CA GLU A 105 15.17 18.59 12.37
C GLU A 105 15.09 18.77 13.89
N GLN A 106 14.09 19.49 14.38
CA GLN A 106 13.78 19.63 15.81
C GLN A 106 13.09 18.37 16.32
N VAL A 107 13.88 17.39 16.76
CA VAL A 107 13.39 16.10 17.29
C VAL A 107 13.99 15.84 18.66
N SER A 108 13.21 15.23 19.55
CA SER A 108 13.69 14.83 20.89
C SER A 108 14.91 13.91 20.78
N ASP A 109 15.87 14.08 21.69
CA ASP A 109 17.10 13.28 21.73
C ASP A 109 16.82 11.78 21.85
N ALA A 110 15.71 11.40 22.49
CA ALA A 110 15.28 10.00 22.58
C ALA A 110 14.98 9.41 21.19
N VAL A 111 14.31 10.17 20.32
CA VAL A 111 13.98 9.77 18.94
C VAL A 111 15.25 9.69 18.10
N ARG A 112 16.15 10.66 18.24
CA ARG A 112 17.44 10.69 17.52
C ARG A 112 18.31 9.48 17.88
N ARG A 113 18.40 9.13 19.17
CA ARG A 113 19.11 7.92 19.61
C ARG A 113 18.45 6.63 19.13
N ALA A 114 17.11 6.58 19.12
CA ALA A 114 16.38 5.40 18.66
C ALA A 114 16.58 5.10 17.17
N LEU A 115 16.84 6.13 16.37
CA LEU A 115 17.01 6.05 14.92
C LEU A 115 18.44 6.17 14.43
N ALA A 116 19.42 6.28 15.33
CA ALA A 116 20.84 6.42 14.97
C ALA A 116 21.36 5.29 14.06
N ASP A 117 20.79 4.08 14.20
CA ASP A 117 21.14 2.91 13.39
C ASP A 117 20.50 2.91 11.98
N GLN A 118 19.60 3.87 11.69
CA GLN A 118 18.90 3.99 10.41
C GLN A 118 19.67 4.90 9.45
N PRO A 119 19.59 4.64 8.13
CA PRO A 119 20.17 5.54 7.15
C PRO A 119 19.47 6.91 7.18
N THR A 120 20.23 7.97 6.90
CA THR A 120 19.70 9.32 6.70
C THR A 120 18.89 9.39 5.42
N LEU A 121 17.99 10.37 5.33
CA LEU A 121 17.17 10.56 4.13
C LEU A 121 18.05 10.95 2.92
N ASP A 122 19.08 11.75 3.15
CA ASP A 122 20.06 12.11 2.10
C ASP A 122 20.78 10.89 1.54
N LEU A 123 21.20 9.96 2.39
CA LEU A 123 21.85 8.72 1.94
C LEU A 123 20.89 7.87 1.11
N LEU A 124 19.60 7.83 1.48
CA LEU A 124 18.58 7.13 0.70
C LEU A 124 18.37 7.78 -0.66
N ASN A 125 18.23 9.10 -0.71
CA ASN A 125 18.09 9.83 -1.95
C ASN A 125 19.33 9.71 -2.83
N GLN A 126 20.53 9.69 -2.25
CA GLN A 126 21.78 9.54 -2.98
C GLN A 126 21.96 8.11 -3.53
N LYS A 127 21.63 7.06 -2.76
CA LYS A 127 21.83 5.68 -3.22
C LYS A 127 20.73 5.16 -4.14
N LEU A 128 19.47 5.50 -3.87
CA LEU A 128 18.34 5.03 -4.67
C LEU A 128 17.96 6.02 -5.78
N HIS A 129 18.32 7.31 -5.67
CA HIS A 129 17.99 8.35 -6.63
C HIS A 129 16.53 8.22 -7.12
N ARG A 130 16.33 8.05 -8.43
CA ARG A 130 15.02 8.00 -9.08
C ARG A 130 14.19 6.77 -8.67
N PHE A 131 14.83 5.69 -8.27
CA PHE A 131 14.12 4.48 -7.84
C PHE A 131 13.36 4.67 -6.53
N PHE A 132 13.85 5.56 -5.66
CA PHE A 132 13.15 5.92 -4.43
C PHE A 132 11.85 6.67 -4.71
N GLU A 133 11.89 7.62 -5.64
CA GLU A 133 10.70 8.37 -6.09
C GLU A 133 9.72 7.45 -6.82
N PHE A 134 10.20 6.62 -7.76
CA PHE A 134 9.35 5.65 -8.44
C PHE A 134 8.72 4.66 -7.46
N GLY A 135 9.49 4.10 -6.53
CA GLY A 135 8.93 3.23 -5.50
C GLY A 135 7.83 3.91 -4.68
N THR A 136 8.01 5.20 -4.37
CA THR A 136 7.00 6.00 -3.66
C THR A 136 5.76 6.21 -4.52
N VAL A 137 5.91 6.57 -5.80
CA VAL A 137 4.78 6.77 -6.73
C VAL A 137 4.00 5.48 -6.96
N TYR A 138 4.68 4.37 -7.25
CA TYR A 138 4.03 3.08 -7.49
C TYR A 138 3.22 2.60 -6.29
N THR A 139 3.76 2.77 -5.08
CA THR A 139 3.05 2.39 -3.84
C THR A 139 1.90 3.34 -3.51
N MET A 140 2.01 4.64 -3.84
CA MET A 140 0.88 5.57 -3.78
C MET A 140 -0.23 5.19 -4.75
N VAL A 141 0.12 4.91 -6.01
CA VAL A 141 -0.84 4.48 -7.05
C VAL A 141 -1.53 3.20 -6.63
N ALA A 142 -0.78 2.20 -6.12
CA ALA A 142 -1.37 0.96 -5.62
C ALA A 142 -2.35 1.21 -4.47
N GLY A 143 -2.03 2.12 -3.55
CA GLY A 143 -2.92 2.50 -2.45
C GLY A 143 -4.21 3.17 -2.91
N LEU A 144 -4.11 4.08 -3.89
CA LEU A 144 -5.27 4.73 -4.52
C LEU A 144 -6.12 3.73 -5.32
N LEU A 145 -5.48 2.81 -6.05
CA LEU A 145 -6.16 1.72 -6.76
C LEU A 145 -6.94 0.82 -5.81
N ASN A 146 -6.42 0.55 -4.61
CA ASN A 146 -7.17 -0.23 -3.61
C ASN A 146 -8.41 0.52 -3.12
N ILE A 147 -8.33 1.83 -2.92
CA ILE A 147 -9.48 2.66 -2.56
C ILE A 147 -10.55 2.61 -3.68
N LEU A 148 -10.14 2.70 -4.94
CA LEU A 148 -11.05 2.57 -6.09
C LEU A 148 -11.68 1.16 -6.17
N ALA A 149 -10.92 0.10 -5.90
CA ALA A 149 -11.44 -1.27 -5.87
C ALA A 149 -12.47 -1.47 -4.75
N ILE A 150 -12.24 -0.86 -3.57
CA ILE A 150 -13.21 -0.85 -2.47
C ILE A 150 -14.49 -0.13 -2.90
N TYR A 151 -14.37 0.98 -3.64
CA TYR A 151 -15.53 1.69 -4.19
C TYR A 151 -16.27 0.86 -5.25
N ASP A 152 -15.59 0.16 -6.17
CA ASP A 152 -16.23 -0.77 -7.13
C ASP A 152 -16.98 -1.90 -6.41
N ALA A 153 -16.40 -2.42 -5.33
CA ALA A 153 -17.04 -3.45 -4.51
C ALA A 153 -18.28 -2.92 -3.78
N TRP A 154 -18.29 -1.65 -3.35
CA TRP A 154 -19.42 -1.05 -2.65
C TRP A 154 -20.54 -0.57 -3.58
N GLY A 155 -20.18 0.04 -4.72
CA GLY A 155 -21.14 0.62 -5.67
C GLY A 155 -21.93 -0.40 -6.50
N GLY A 156 -21.55 -1.69 -6.48
CA GLY A 156 -22.21 -2.73 -7.26
C GLY A 156 -21.91 -2.62 -8.78
N PRO A 157 -22.27 -3.64 -9.57
CA PRO A 157 -21.87 -3.71 -10.99
C PRO A 157 -22.52 -2.56 -11.79
N VAL A 158 -21.70 -1.73 -12.44
CA VAL A 158 -22.22 -0.65 -13.29
C VAL A 158 -22.93 -1.18 -14.55
N PHE A 159 -22.66 -2.39 -15.05
CA PHE A 159 -23.53 -3.03 -16.05
C PHE A 159 -23.51 -4.55 -15.94
N ALA A 160 -24.57 -5.15 -15.38
CA ALA A 160 -25.04 -6.43 -15.89
C ALA A 160 -25.90 -6.08 -17.10
N ALA A 161 -25.32 -6.15 -18.31
CA ALA A 161 -26.12 -6.13 -19.52
C ALA A 161 -27.08 -7.32 -19.44
N LYS A 162 -28.32 -7.05 -19.06
CA LYS A 162 -29.44 -7.97 -19.18
C LYS A 162 -29.69 -8.08 -20.69
N GLY A 163 -29.33 -9.21 -21.28
CA GLY A 163 -29.58 -9.52 -22.69
C GLY A 163 -28.79 -10.78 -23.07
N LYS A 164 -29.39 -11.94 -23.29
CA LYS A 164 -30.76 -12.25 -23.70
C LYS A 164 -31.28 -13.47 -22.95
N GLU A 165 -32.44 -13.32 -22.34
CA GLU A 165 -33.41 -14.39 -22.14
C GLU A 165 -33.83 -14.89 -23.53
N GLU A 166 -34.05 -16.21 -23.65
CA GLU A 166 -34.97 -16.83 -24.62
C GLU A 166 -34.60 -16.78 -26.12
N GLU A 167 -33.70 -17.68 -26.55
CA GLU A 167 -33.77 -18.27 -27.90
C GLU A 167 -33.40 -19.76 -27.83
N ASN A 168 -34.06 -20.50 -26.94
CA ASN A 168 -34.04 -21.97 -26.99
C ASN A 168 -35.42 -22.60 -26.75
N ASP A 169 -36.50 -21.82 -26.78
CA ASP A 169 -37.87 -22.33 -26.83
C ASP A 169 -38.37 -22.41 -28.28
N GLY A 170 -37.69 -23.24 -29.07
CA GLY A 170 -38.09 -23.58 -30.43
C GLY A 170 -38.02 -25.07 -30.72
N ARG A 171 -37.77 -25.91 -29.70
CA ARG A 171 -37.67 -27.35 -29.89
C ARG A 171 -38.44 -28.11 -28.83
N ALA A 172 -39.74 -28.23 -29.06
CA ALA A 172 -40.54 -29.34 -28.52
C ALA A 172 -40.54 -30.52 -29.54
N PRO A 173 -40.76 -31.76 -29.07
CA PRO A 173 -40.28 -32.98 -29.73
C PRO A 173 -41.30 -33.63 -30.69
N VAL A 174 -40.79 -34.66 -31.38
CA VAL A 174 -41.39 -35.51 -32.42
C VAL A 174 -42.76 -36.11 -32.05
N GLY A 175 -43.67 -36.13 -33.04
CA GLY A 175 -44.87 -36.95 -33.12
C GLY A 175 -45.38 -37.00 -34.56
#